data_AF-A0A060XYH6-F1
#
_entry.id   AF-A0A060XYH6-F1
#
_cell.length_a   1.000
_cell.length_b   1.000
_cell.length_c   1.000
_cell.angle_alpha   90.00
_cell.angle_beta   90.00
_cell.angle_gamma   90.00
#
_symmetry.space_group_name_H-M   'P 1'
#
loop_
_entity.id
_entity.type
_entity.pdbx_description
1 polymer ?
#
loop_
_entity_poly.entity_id
_entity_poly.type
_entity_poly.pdbx_seq_one_letter_code
_entity_poly.pdbx_strand_id
1 'polypeptide(L)'
;MCGGSMYDVPCSRVGHIYRKYVPYKVPSGTSLARNLKRVAETWMDEYTEYIYQRRPEYRHLSTGDLTAQKELRRHLKCKDFKWYMNAVAWDLAKYYPAVEPLPAAWGEVGS
;
A
#
# COMPACT_ATOMS: atom_id res chain seq x y z
N MET A 1 -10.27 -5.08 -8.18
CA MET A 1 -10.10 -6.51 -7.80
C MET A 1 -11.42 -7.26 -7.75
N CYS A 2 -12.50 -6.72 -7.18
CA CYS A 2 -13.78 -7.44 -6.99
C CYS A 2 -14.91 -6.97 -7.93
N GLY A 3 -14.58 -6.56 -9.17
CA GLY A 3 -15.58 -6.17 -10.19
C GLY A 3 -15.95 -4.68 -10.27
N GLY A 4 -15.60 -3.86 -9.28
CA GLY A 4 -15.79 -2.41 -9.34
C GLY A 4 -14.71 -1.64 -10.11
N SER A 5 -14.97 -0.35 -10.34
CA SER A 5 -14.08 0.61 -11.01
C SER A 5 -13.94 1.90 -10.21
N MET A 6 -12.86 2.65 -10.44
CA MET A 6 -12.54 3.91 -9.76
C MET A 6 -12.19 4.96 -10.80
N TYR A 7 -12.76 6.15 -10.69
CA TYR A 7 -12.56 7.26 -11.62
C TYR A 7 -12.44 8.58 -10.86
N ASP A 8 -11.47 9.40 -11.22
CA ASP A 8 -11.48 10.81 -10.89
C ASP A 8 -12.37 11.54 -11.89
N VAL A 9 -13.33 12.33 -11.40
CA VAL A 9 -14.31 13.04 -12.24
C VAL A 9 -13.87 14.51 -12.40
N PRO A 10 -13.31 14.93 -13.54
CA PRO A 10 -12.72 16.27 -13.68
C PRO A 10 -13.72 17.42 -13.53
N CYS A 11 -15.00 17.15 -13.77
CA CYS A 11 -16.09 18.11 -13.65
C CYS A 11 -16.56 18.32 -12.21
N SER A 12 -16.22 17.42 -11.28
CA SER A 12 -16.58 17.51 -9.86
C SER A 12 -15.38 17.94 -9.05
N ARG A 13 -15.42 19.15 -8.46
CA ARG A 13 -14.28 19.74 -7.74
C ARG A 13 -14.66 20.10 -6.31
N VAL A 14 -13.81 19.71 -5.37
CA VAL A 14 -13.93 20.03 -3.94
C VAL A 14 -12.56 20.50 -3.44
N GLY A 15 -12.52 21.64 -2.75
CA GLY A 15 -11.30 22.13 -2.10
C GLY A 15 -11.00 21.37 -0.81
N HIS A 16 -9.75 20.95 -0.62
CA HIS A 16 -9.28 20.32 0.62
C HIS A 16 -8.14 21.14 1.24
N ILE A 17 -8.28 21.51 2.51
CA ILE A 17 -7.23 22.21 3.26
C ILE A 17 -6.26 21.17 3.82
N TYR A 18 -5.06 21.10 3.24
CA TYR A 18 -3.99 20.26 3.78
C TYR A 18 -3.46 20.84 5.09
N ARG A 19 -3.39 20.00 6.12
CA ARG A 19 -2.91 20.41 7.44
C ARG A 19 -1.40 20.51 7.44
N LYS A 20 -0.85 21.55 8.09
CA LYS A 20 0.60 21.69 8.33
C LYS A 20 1.14 20.64 9.31
N TYR A 21 0.34 20.25 10.28
CA TYR A 21 0.61 19.19 11.25
C TYR A 21 -0.70 18.59 11.75
N VAL A 22 -0.65 17.41 12.37
CA VAL A 22 -1.82 16.75 12.98
C VAL A 22 -2.09 17.39 14.35
N PRO A 23 -3.20 18.14 14.54
CA PRO A 23 -3.41 18.94 15.76
C PRO A 23 -4.06 18.16 16.91
N TYR A 24 -4.48 16.92 16.68
CA TYR A 24 -5.17 16.08 17.66
C TYR A 24 -4.27 14.93 18.15
N LYS A 25 -4.59 14.42 19.33
CA LYS A 25 -3.92 13.24 19.90
C LYS A 25 -4.51 11.96 19.31
N VAL A 26 -3.64 11.00 19.03
CA VAL A 26 -4.05 9.66 18.62
C VAL A 26 -4.09 8.78 19.88
N PRO A 27 -5.15 7.98 20.11
CA PRO A 27 -5.23 7.06 21.23
C PRO A 27 -4.03 6.10 21.28
N SER A 28 -3.57 5.78 22.48
CA SER A 28 -2.48 4.82 22.69
C SER A 28 -2.80 3.46 22.07
N GLY A 29 -1.79 2.79 21.52
CA GLY A 29 -1.96 1.50 20.83
C GLY A 29 -2.52 1.58 19.40
N THR A 30 -2.78 2.78 18.88
CA THR A 30 -3.11 2.99 17.46
C THR A 30 -1.82 3.14 16.66
N SER A 31 -1.66 2.35 15.59
CA SER A 31 -0.48 2.37 14.74
C SER A 31 -0.86 2.33 13.27
N LEU A 32 -0.32 3.29 12.50
CA LEU A 32 -0.43 3.28 11.04
C LEU A 32 0.16 1.98 10.45
N ALA A 33 1.26 1.50 11.02
CA ALA A 33 1.89 0.25 10.60
C ALA A 33 0.96 -0.95 10.73
N ARG A 34 0.18 -1.03 11.83
CA ARG A 34 -0.78 -2.12 12.02
C ARG A 34 -1.87 -2.06 10.96
N ASN A 35 -2.38 -0.87 10.66
CA ASN A 35 -3.43 -0.69 9.67
C ASN A 35 -2.94 -1.04 8.26
N LEU A 36 -1.75 -0.58 7.87
CA LEU A 36 -1.14 -0.91 6.58
C LEU A 36 -0.87 -2.41 6.46
N LYS A 37 -0.34 -3.04 7.52
CA LYS A 37 -0.12 -4.50 7.53
C LYS A 37 -1.42 -5.28 7.32
N ARG A 38 -2.51 -4.88 7.98
CA ARG A 38 -3.84 -5.50 7.80
C ARG A 38 -4.33 -5.42 6.36
N VAL A 39 -4.13 -4.28 5.69
CA VAL A 39 -4.47 -4.11 4.27
C VAL A 39 -3.59 -5.00 3.40
N ALA A 40 -2.28 -4.99 3.62
CA ALA A 40 -1.33 -5.77 2.84
C ALA A 40 -1.64 -7.29 2.92
N GLU A 41 -1.76 -7.81 4.14
CA GLU A 41 -2.06 -9.22 4.41
C GLU A 41 -3.43 -9.69 3.89
N THR A 42 -4.36 -8.76 3.68
CA THR A 42 -5.70 -9.08 3.17
C THR A 42 -5.76 -8.99 1.64
N TRP A 43 -5.08 -8.02 1.04
CA TRP A 43 -5.31 -7.63 -0.35
C TRP A 43 -4.08 -7.71 -1.27
N MET A 44 -2.87 -7.64 -0.75
CA MET A 44 -1.66 -7.43 -1.55
C MET A 44 -0.91 -8.72 -1.90
N ASP A 45 -1.37 -9.87 -1.43
CA ASP A 45 -0.80 -11.20 -1.74
C ASP A 45 0.73 -11.19 -1.57
N GLU A 46 1.48 -11.74 -2.53
CA GLU A 46 2.94 -11.79 -2.52
C GLU A 46 3.62 -10.41 -2.48
N TYR A 47 2.93 -9.35 -2.93
CA TYR A 47 3.49 -7.99 -2.94
C TYR A 47 3.64 -7.40 -1.53
N THR A 48 2.99 -8.01 -0.54
CA THR A 48 3.20 -7.71 0.88
C THR A 48 4.69 -7.80 1.26
N GLU A 49 5.42 -8.72 0.65
CA GLU A 49 6.85 -8.93 0.91
C GLU A 49 7.71 -7.71 0.56
N TYR A 50 7.37 -6.98 -0.50
CA TYR A 50 8.09 -5.75 -0.89
C TYR A 50 7.91 -4.61 0.13
N ILE A 51 6.82 -4.62 0.91
CA ILE A 51 6.66 -3.70 2.05
C ILE A 51 7.59 -4.14 3.18
N TYR A 52 7.64 -5.43 3.49
CA TYR A 52 8.46 -5.96 4.59
C TYR A 52 9.96 -5.85 4.34
N GLN A 53 10.41 -5.88 3.08
CA GLN A 53 11.81 -5.60 2.74
C GLN A 53 12.23 -4.17 3.09
N ARG A 54 11.31 -3.20 2.92
CA ARG A 54 11.54 -1.78 3.25
C ARG A 54 11.26 -1.44 4.72
N ARG A 55 10.36 -2.19 5.36
CA ARG A 55 9.93 -2.02 6.76
C ARG A 55 9.95 -3.38 7.48
N PRO A 56 11.14 -3.92 7.82
CA PRO A 56 11.28 -5.25 8.42
C PRO A 56 10.51 -5.42 9.72
N GLU A 57 10.32 -4.34 10.48
CA GLU A 57 9.57 -4.31 11.73
C GLU A 57 8.10 -4.71 11.56
N TYR A 58 7.56 -4.64 10.33
CA TYR A 58 6.19 -5.05 10.05
C TYR A 58 6.04 -6.58 10.13
N ARG A 59 7.10 -7.38 9.94
CA ARG A 59 7.00 -8.85 9.99
C ARG A 59 6.48 -9.36 11.32
N HIS A 60 7.02 -8.81 12.41
CA HIS A 60 6.68 -9.24 13.77
C HIS A 60 5.49 -8.48 14.37
N LEU A 61 4.97 -7.46 13.68
CA LEU A 61 3.82 -6.69 14.14
C LEU A 61 2.53 -7.52 14.08
N SER A 62 1.78 -7.64 15.17
CA SER A 62 0.48 -8.32 15.14
C SER A 62 -0.54 -7.54 14.31
N THR A 63 -1.23 -8.22 13.39
CA THR A 63 -2.37 -7.67 12.64
C THR A 63 -3.68 -7.69 13.43
N GLY A 64 -3.74 -8.44 14.54
CA GLY A 64 -5.00 -8.95 15.06
C GLY A 64 -5.66 -9.94 14.10
N ASP A 65 -6.94 -10.25 14.32
CA ASP A 65 -7.69 -11.17 13.47
C ASP A 65 -8.04 -10.54 12.11
N LEU A 66 -7.84 -11.32 11.05
CA LEU A 66 -8.11 -11.00 9.65
C LEU A 66 -9.07 -12.00 8.97
N THR A 67 -9.61 -12.96 9.73
CA THR A 67 -10.41 -14.07 9.19
C THR A 67 -11.60 -13.55 8.39
N ALA A 68 -12.42 -12.68 8.98
CA ALA A 68 -13.59 -12.12 8.32
C ALA A 68 -13.24 -11.35 7.03
N GLN A 69 -12.12 -10.62 7.00
CA GLN A 69 -11.69 -9.86 5.83
C GLN A 69 -11.20 -10.78 4.70
N LYS A 70 -10.45 -11.82 5.04
CA LYS A 70 -9.99 -12.84 4.07
C LYS A 70 -11.17 -13.66 3.53
N GLU A 71 -12.13 -14.01 4.37
CA GLU A 71 -13.37 -14.68 3.95
C GLU A 71 -14.21 -13.82 3.02
N LEU A 72 -14.37 -12.53 3.34
CA LEU A 72 -15.08 -11.59 2.47
C LEU A 72 -14.45 -11.53 1.07
N ARG A 73 -13.12 -11.39 0.99
CA ARG A 73 -12.39 -11.38 -0.28
C ARG A 73 -12.65 -12.66 -1.09
N ARG A 74 -12.66 -13.81 -0.43
CA ARG A 74 -12.97 -15.11 -1.04
C ARG A 74 -14.41 -15.18 -1.53
N HIS A 75 -15.38 -14.76 -0.72
CA HIS A 75 -16.81 -14.78 -1.06
C HIS A 75 -17.12 -13.89 -2.27
N LEU A 76 -16.47 -12.73 -2.36
CA LEU A 76 -16.61 -11.81 -3.50
C LEU A 76 -15.88 -12.27 -4.76
N LYS A 77 -15.16 -13.41 -4.70
CA LYS A 77 -14.38 -13.97 -5.83
C LYS A 77 -13.47 -12.92 -6.48
N CYS A 78 -12.80 -12.13 -5.65
CA CYS A 78 -11.92 -11.07 -6.13
C CYS A 78 -10.73 -11.65 -6.89
N LYS A 79 -10.26 -10.91 -7.91
CA LYS A 79 -9.00 -11.20 -8.60
C LYS A 79 -7.81 -11.03 -7.65
N ASP A 80 -6.69 -11.67 -7.98
CA ASP A 80 -5.42 -11.51 -7.26
C ASP A 80 -4.82 -10.10 -7.42
N PHE A 81 -3.87 -9.76 -6.56
CA PHE A 81 -3.21 -8.46 -6.58
C PHE A 81 -2.26 -8.31 -7.77
N LYS A 82 -1.68 -9.43 -8.26
CA LYS A 82 -0.87 -9.44 -9.47
C LYS A 82 -1.65 -8.94 -10.69
N TRP A 83 -2.90 -9.38 -10.87
CA TRP A 83 -3.80 -8.86 -11.89
C TRP A 83 -4.03 -7.37 -11.71
N TYR A 84 -4.21 -6.90 -10.47
CA TYR A 84 -4.39 -5.46 -10.21
C TYR A 84 -3.16 -4.66 -10.63
N MET A 85 -1.96 -5.10 -10.24
CA MET A 85 -0.70 -4.44 -10.58
C MET A 85 -0.43 -4.46 -12.09
N ASN A 86 -0.82 -5.51 -12.81
CA ASN A 86 -0.56 -5.64 -14.24
C ASN A 86 -1.62 -4.98 -15.13
N ALA A 87 -2.89 -4.99 -14.72
CA ALA A 87 -4.00 -4.54 -15.55
C ALA A 87 -4.53 -3.15 -15.17
N VAL A 88 -4.39 -2.76 -13.90
CA VAL A 88 -4.95 -1.49 -13.37
C VAL A 88 -3.84 -0.51 -13.02
N ALA A 89 -2.84 -0.93 -12.24
CA ALA A 89 -1.75 -0.07 -11.75
C ALA A 89 -0.41 -0.36 -12.45
N TRP A 90 -0.46 -0.62 -13.76
CA TRP A 90 0.70 -1.06 -14.56
C TRP A 90 1.82 -0.03 -14.66
N ASP A 91 1.47 1.25 -14.55
CA ASP A 91 2.38 2.39 -14.61
C ASP A 91 3.07 2.69 -13.27
N LEU A 92 2.55 2.15 -12.16
CA LEU A 92 3.09 2.40 -10.81
C LEU A 92 4.56 1.96 -10.70
N ALA A 93 4.89 0.79 -11.23
CA ALA A 93 6.25 0.23 -11.16
C ALA A 93 7.28 1.03 -11.97
N LYS A 94 6.84 1.91 -12.90
CA LYS A 94 7.72 2.82 -13.64
C LYS A 94 8.37 3.85 -12.70
N TYR A 95 7.64 4.30 -11.70
CA TYR A 95 8.09 5.35 -10.77
C TYR A 95 8.52 4.78 -9.43
N TYR A 96 7.84 3.73 -8.96
CA TYR A 96 8.11 3.07 -7.68
C TYR A 96 8.29 1.57 -7.91
N PRO A 97 9.43 1.14 -8.48
CA PRO A 97 9.67 -0.25 -8.75
C PRO A 97 9.71 -1.05 -7.43
N ALA A 98 9.13 -2.26 -7.46
CA ALA A 98 9.10 -3.12 -6.28
C ALA A 98 10.52 -3.42 -5.75
N VAL A 99 11.46 -3.60 -6.67
CA VAL A 99 12.91 -3.70 -6.44
C VAL A 99 13.60 -2.58 -7.22
N GLU A 100 14.33 -1.71 -6.53
CA GLU A 100 15.00 -0.58 -7.15
C GLU A 100 16.21 -1.02 -7.99
N PRO A 101 16.44 -0.41 -9.17
CA PRO A 101 17.63 -0.69 -9.96
C PRO A 101 18.87 -0.18 -9.24
N LEU A 102 20.02 -0.78 -9.55
CA LEU A 102 21.29 -0.32 -9.00
C LEU A 102 21.58 1.13 -9.45
N PRO A 103 22.10 1.97 -8.55
CA PRO A 103 22.50 3.32 -8.93
C PRO A 103 23.66 3.25 -9.94
N ALA A 104 23.66 4.18 -10.90
CA ALA A 104 24.74 4.26 -11.90
C ALA A 104 26.09 4.63 -11.28
N ALA A 105 26.07 5.46 -10.23
CA ALA A 105 27.23 5.84 -9.44
C ALA A 105 26.79 6.12 -8.00
N TRP A 106 27.72 5.93 -7.06
CA TRP A 106 27.58 6.30 -5.66
C TRP A 106 28.97 6.72 -5.13
N GLY A 107 29.03 7.63 -4.17
CA GLY A 107 30.29 8.14 -3.61
C GLY A 107 30.52 9.62 -3.89
N GLU A 108 31.76 10.07 -3.67
CA GLU A 108 32.15 11.47 -3.84
C GLU A 108 32.37 11.81 -5.32
N VAL A 109 31.93 12.99 -5.73
CA VAL A 109 32.24 13.56 -7.05
C VAL A 109 33.40 14.53 -6.86
N GLY A 110 34.63 14.07 -7.15
CA GLY A 110 35.83 14.90 -7.09
C GLY A 110 35.95 15.83 -8.30
N SER A 111 36.36 17.07 -8.06
CA SER A 111 36.70 18.07 -9.07
C SER A 111 38.08 17.83 -9.68
#